data_AF-A0A1I0WKT5-F1
#
_entry.id   AF-A0A1I0WKT5-F1
#
_cell.length_a   1.000
_cell.length_b   1.000
_cell.length_c   1.000
_cell.angle_alpha   90.00
_cell.angle_beta   90.00
_cell.angle_gamma   90.00
#
_symmetry.space_group_name_H-M   'P 1'
#
loop_
_entity.id
_entity.type
_entity.pdbx_description
1 polymer ?
#
loop_
_entity_poly.entity_id
_entity_poly.type
_entity_poly.pdbx_seq_one_letter_code
_entity_poly.pdbx_strand_id
1 'polypeptide(L)'
;MSGGLKFKRKRAAPFSIRFTDAERERVEAQAGKMPVGAYIKSVVLAEDAPRYRKRRALPEEDQRLLAEILARLGASRTANNLNQIAKHLNQGTLVIDDELEADIRRACAEVAWMRATLIEALGLKGKRQ
;
A
#
# COMPACT_ATOMS: atom_id res chain seq x y z
N MET A 1 44.62 13.15 -20.98
CA MET A 1 43.16 12.91 -20.97
C MET A 1 42.82 11.93 -22.08
N SER A 2 42.58 10.66 -21.76
CA SER A 2 42.22 9.64 -22.75
C SER A 2 40.97 8.91 -22.27
N GLY A 3 39.81 9.48 -22.61
CA GLY A 3 38.51 8.86 -22.37
C GLY A 3 38.28 7.75 -23.40
N GLY A 4 38.45 6.49 -22.99
CA GLY A 4 38.12 5.33 -23.82
C GLY A 4 36.61 5.26 -24.11
N LEU A 5 36.24 5.13 -25.38
CA LEU A 5 34.85 4.92 -25.80
C LEU A 5 34.33 3.58 -25.24
N LYS A 6 33.32 3.65 -24.38
CA LYS A 6 32.57 2.47 -23.92
C LYS A 6 31.61 2.02 -25.02
N PHE A 7 31.97 0.99 -25.79
CA PHE A 7 31.04 0.33 -26.71
C PHE A 7 29.90 -0.33 -25.90
N LYS A 8 28.66 0.15 -26.09
CA LYS A 8 27.47 -0.51 -25.51
C LYS A 8 27.29 -1.86 -26.22
N ARG A 9 27.43 -2.97 -25.49
CA ARG A 9 27.13 -4.31 -26.02
C ARG A 9 25.67 -4.34 -26.51
N LYS A 10 25.47 -4.76 -27.76
CA LYS A 10 24.12 -5.02 -28.29
C LYS A 10 23.49 -6.12 -27.43
N ARG A 11 22.33 -5.84 -26.85
CA ARG A 11 21.57 -6.85 -26.09
C ARG A 11 21.15 -7.95 -27.06
N ALA A 12 21.20 -9.20 -26.61
CA ALA A 12 20.61 -10.30 -27.35
C ALA A 12 19.14 -10.01 -27.63
N ALA A 13 18.67 -10.38 -28.81
CA ALA A 13 17.26 -10.25 -29.16
C ALA A 13 16.39 -11.07 -28.17
N PRO A 14 15.17 -10.61 -27.85
CA PRO A 14 14.25 -11.39 -27.04
C PRO A 14 14.01 -12.79 -27.64
N PHE A 15 13.88 -13.79 -26.78
CA PHE A 15 13.51 -15.14 -27.21
C PHE A 15 11.99 -15.19 -27.45
N SER A 16 11.59 -15.47 -28.70
CA SER A 16 10.18 -15.61 -29.06
C SER A 16 9.72 -17.06 -28.88
N ILE A 17 8.67 -17.26 -28.09
CA ILE A 17 8.02 -18.56 -27.89
C ILE A 17 6.66 -18.52 -28.59
N ARG A 18 6.35 -19.55 -29.39
CA ARG A 18 5.02 -19.73 -29.97
C ARG A 18 4.18 -20.59 -29.03
N PHE A 19 2.98 -20.13 -28.76
CA PHE A 19 1.97 -20.88 -28.01
C PHE A 19 0.75 -21.07 -28.90
N THR A 20 0.10 -22.23 -28.78
CA THR A 20 -1.31 -22.36 -29.12
C THR A 20 -2.16 -21.57 -28.14
N ASP A 21 -3.43 -21.28 -28.50
CA ASP A 21 -4.32 -20.50 -27.63
C ASP A 21 -4.53 -21.17 -26.26
N ALA A 22 -4.71 -22.50 -26.25
CA ALA A 22 -4.88 -23.28 -25.02
C ALA A 22 -3.63 -23.26 -24.13
N GLU A 23 -2.43 -23.34 -24.71
CA GLU A 23 -1.18 -23.23 -23.95
C GLU A 23 -1.01 -21.84 -23.37
N ARG A 24 -1.34 -20.80 -24.15
CA ARG A 24 -1.25 -19.41 -23.69
C ARG A 24 -2.19 -19.14 -22.53
N GLU A 25 -3.45 -19.57 -22.63
CA GLU A 25 -4.43 -19.43 -21.57
C GLU A 25 -3.97 -20.15 -20.29
N ARG A 26 -3.44 -21.36 -20.41
CA ARG A 26 -2.88 -22.10 -19.27
C ARG A 26 -1.74 -21.35 -18.60
N VAL A 27 -0.82 -20.78 -19.38
CA VAL A 27 0.31 -20.00 -18.86
C VAL A 27 -0.17 -18.71 -18.19
N GLU A 28 -1.15 -18.01 -18.77
CA GLU A 28 -1.74 -16.80 -18.21
C GLU A 28 -2.47 -17.10 -16.89
N ALA A 29 -3.23 -18.20 -16.84
CA ALA A 29 -3.89 -18.66 -15.61
C ALA A 29 -2.89 -19.01 -14.51
N GLN A 30 -1.81 -19.73 -14.84
CA GLN A 30 -0.75 -20.07 -13.88
C GLN A 30 0.07 -18.85 -13.43
N ALA A 31 0.28 -17.87 -14.32
CA ALA A 31 0.93 -16.62 -13.98
C ALA A 31 0.07 -15.77 -13.03
N GLY A 32 -1.26 -15.89 -13.10
CA GLY A 32 -2.22 -15.14 -12.31
C GLY A 32 -1.99 -13.64 -12.48
N LYS A 33 -1.71 -12.92 -11.38
CA LYS A 33 -1.43 -11.48 -11.43
C LYS A 33 0.03 -11.14 -11.85
N MET A 34 0.86 -12.09 -12.28
CA MET A 34 2.27 -11.87 -12.64
C MET A 34 2.39 -11.65 -14.16
N PRO A 35 3.29 -10.75 -14.64
CA PRO A 35 3.58 -10.69 -16.07
C PRO A 35 4.07 -12.06 -16.57
N VAL A 36 3.50 -12.54 -17.69
CA VAL A 36 3.76 -13.87 -18.25
C VAL A 36 5.26 -14.16 -18.41
N GLY A 37 6.04 -13.19 -18.93
CA GLY A 37 7.49 -13.36 -19.10
C GLY A 37 8.27 -13.49 -17.78
N ALA A 38 7.78 -12.91 -16.69
CA ALA A 38 8.39 -13.08 -15.36
C ALA A 38 8.05 -14.46 -14.79
N TYR A 39 6.81 -14.92 -14.98
CA TYR A 39 6.39 -16.26 -14.59
C TYR A 39 7.21 -17.33 -15.33
N ILE A 40 7.31 -17.24 -16.66
CA ILE A 40 8.09 -18.18 -17.48
C ILE A 40 9.55 -18.25 -17.00
N LYS A 41 10.20 -17.11 -16.73
CA LYS A 41 11.58 -17.10 -16.20
C LYS A 41 11.69 -17.77 -14.84
N SER A 42 10.70 -17.59 -13.96
CA SER A 42 10.70 -18.21 -12.63
C SER A 42 10.54 -19.73 -12.67
N VAL A 43 9.92 -20.26 -13.72
CA VAL A 43 9.77 -21.71 -13.92
C VAL A 43 11.02 -22.29 -14.60
N VAL A 44 11.54 -21.61 -15.63
CA VAL A 44 12.62 -22.13 -16.49
C VAL A 44 14.01 -21.97 -15.87
N LEU A 45 14.25 -20.94 -15.06
CA LEU A 45 15.60 -20.57 -14.58
C LEU A 45 15.80 -20.80 -13.08
N ALA A 46 14.90 -21.51 -12.40
CA ALA A 46 14.93 -21.61 -10.95
C ALA A 46 15.55 -22.92 -10.44
N GLU A 47 16.87 -22.90 -10.24
CA GLU A 47 17.42 -23.26 -8.92
C GLU A 47 17.71 -21.99 -8.07
N ASP A 48 17.94 -20.82 -8.70
CA ASP A 48 18.34 -19.57 -8.01
C ASP A 48 17.55 -18.30 -8.43
N ALA A 49 16.34 -18.44 -8.97
CA ALA A 49 15.55 -17.26 -9.32
C ALA A 49 15.15 -16.49 -8.03
N PRO A 50 15.46 -15.19 -7.89
CA PRO A 50 14.96 -14.41 -6.75
C PRO A 50 13.45 -14.47 -6.81
N ARG A 51 12.86 -15.25 -5.89
CA ARG A 51 11.42 -15.35 -5.70
C ARG A 51 10.93 -13.92 -5.55
N TYR A 52 10.34 -13.37 -6.61
CA TYR A 52 9.75 -12.04 -6.56
C TYR A 52 8.63 -12.14 -5.52
N ARG A 53 8.96 -11.75 -4.29
CA ARG A 53 8.08 -11.83 -3.15
C ARG A 53 7.07 -10.72 -3.38
N LYS A 54 6.00 -11.08 -4.08
CA LYS A 54 4.86 -10.21 -4.29
C LYS A 54 4.43 -9.74 -2.91
N ARG A 55 4.40 -8.42 -2.71
CA ARG A 55 3.72 -7.85 -1.54
C ARG A 55 2.30 -8.41 -1.61
N ARG A 56 1.93 -9.25 -0.64
CA ARG A 56 0.63 -9.92 -0.60
C ARG A 56 -0.41 -8.80 -0.61
N ALA A 57 -1.15 -8.65 -1.71
CA ALA A 57 -2.30 -7.76 -1.72
C ALA A 57 -3.34 -8.39 -0.79
N LEU A 58 -3.94 -7.60 0.10
CA LEU A 58 -5.07 -8.05 0.90
C LEU A 58 -6.18 -8.59 -0.03
N PRO A 59 -6.90 -9.64 0.36
CA PRO A 59 -8.14 -10.04 -0.30
C PRO A 59 -9.05 -8.82 -0.56
N GLU A 60 -9.82 -8.83 -1.65
CA GLU A 60 -10.67 -7.68 -2.03
C GLU A 60 -11.71 -7.35 -0.97
N GLU A 61 -12.21 -8.37 -0.27
CA GLU A 61 -13.15 -8.22 0.85
C GLU A 61 -12.50 -7.48 2.03
N ASP A 62 -11.29 -7.88 2.44
CA ASP A 62 -10.55 -7.20 3.50
C ASP A 62 -10.24 -5.74 3.13
N GLN A 63 -9.89 -5.47 1.86
CA GLN A 63 -9.68 -4.09 1.39
C GLN A 63 -10.97 -3.27 1.47
N ARG A 64 -12.13 -3.84 1.13
CA ARG A 64 -13.42 -3.17 1.25
C ARG A 64 -13.77 -2.86 2.70
N LEU A 65 -13.59 -3.83 3.61
CA LEU A 65 -13.85 -3.65 5.03
C LEU A 65 -12.95 -2.57 5.64
N LEU A 66 -11.66 -2.55 5.29
CA LEU A 66 -10.73 -1.52 5.75
C LEU A 66 -11.08 -0.13 5.18
N ALA A 67 -11.53 -0.06 3.92
CA ALA A 67 -11.98 1.19 3.31
C ALA A 67 -13.28 1.72 3.94
N GLU A 68 -14.22 0.84 4.25
CA GLU A 68 -15.46 1.14 4.98
C GLU A 68 -15.15 1.72 6.37
N ILE A 69 -14.26 1.08 7.13
CA ILE A 69 -13.83 1.56 8.45
C ILE A 69 -13.18 2.95 8.31
N LEU A 70 -12.28 3.14 7.33
CA LEU A 70 -11.63 4.43 7.09
C LEU A 70 -12.64 5.53 6.71
N ALA A 71 -13.64 5.19 5.88
CA ALA A 71 -14.70 6.12 5.49
C ALA A 71 -15.58 6.53 6.68
N ARG A 72 -15.99 5.57 7.51
CA ARG A 72 -16.75 5.85 8.75
C ARG A 72 -15.95 6.67 9.74
N LEU A 73 -14.65 6.39 9.87
CA LEU A 73 -13.77 7.19 10.73
C LEU A 73 -13.62 8.62 10.21
N GLY A 74 -13.50 8.83 8.89
CA GLY A 74 -13.47 10.16 8.28
C GLY A 74 -14.79 10.92 8.37
N ALA A 75 -15.92 10.21 8.29
CA ALA A 75 -17.26 10.76 8.47
C ALA A 75 -17.57 11.07 9.94
N SER A 76 -16.90 10.40 10.88
CA SER A 76 -17.01 10.73 12.29
C SER A 76 -16.55 12.16 12.51
N ARG A 77 -17.38 12.99 13.14
CA ARG A 77 -17.07 14.41 13.42
C ARG A 77 -16.00 14.57 14.52
N THR A 78 -15.23 13.54 14.82
CA THR A 78 -14.28 13.46 15.93
C THR A 78 -13.27 14.61 15.91
N ALA A 79 -12.69 14.93 14.75
CA ALA A 79 -11.77 16.06 14.62
C ALA A 79 -12.46 17.42 14.88
N ASN A 80 -13.71 17.58 14.45
CA ASN A 80 -14.48 18.80 14.66
C ASN A 80 -14.88 18.94 16.14
N ASN A 81 -15.30 17.85 16.78
CA ASN A 81 -15.64 17.80 18.21
C ASN A 81 -14.40 18.11 19.06
N LEU A 82 -13.24 17.56 18.74
CA LEU A 82 -11.98 17.87 19.42
C LEU A 82 -11.58 19.34 19.26
N ASN A 83 -11.79 19.91 18.08
CA ASN A 83 -11.52 21.34 17.85
C ASN A 83 -12.48 22.25 18.64
N GLN A 84 -13.73 21.82 18.82
CA GLN A 84 -14.70 22.51 19.68
C GLN A 84 -14.29 22.43 21.15
N ILE A 85 -13.88 21.26 21.64
CA ILE A 85 -13.37 21.09 23.01
C ILE A 85 -12.15 21.99 23.24
N ALA A 86 -11.17 21.98 22.33
CA ALA A 86 -9.99 22.84 22.41
C ALA A 86 -10.36 24.34 22.40
N LYS A 87 -11.36 24.74 21.62
CA LYS A 87 -11.86 26.12 21.61
C LYS A 87 -12.51 26.51 22.95
N HIS A 88 -13.37 25.64 23.51
CA HIS A 88 -14.02 25.88 24.81
C HIS A 88 -13.03 25.90 25.98
N LEU A 89 -11.98 25.07 25.91
CA LEU A 89 -10.82 25.08 26.80
C LEU A 89 -10.09 26.42 26.76
N ASN A 90 -9.69 26.89 25.58
CA ASN A 90 -8.98 28.16 25.42
C ASN A 90 -9.81 29.37 25.85
N GLN A 91 -11.14 29.24 25.88
CA GLN A 91 -12.08 30.26 26.34
C GLN A 91 -12.33 30.22 27.85
N GLY A 92 -11.67 29.30 28.60
CA GLY A 92 -11.83 29.16 30.04
C GLY A 92 -13.22 28.67 30.47
N THR A 93 -14.01 28.12 29.53
CA THR A 93 -15.42 27.72 29.76
C THR A 93 -15.52 26.26 30.25
N LEU A 94 -14.44 25.49 30.12
CA LEU A 94 -14.34 24.12 30.61
C LEU A 94 -13.18 24.03 31.61
N VAL A 95 -13.47 23.61 32.84
CA VAL A 95 -12.42 23.21 33.79
C VAL A 95 -12.09 21.76 33.47
N ILE A 96 -10.85 21.53 33.05
CA ILE A 96 -10.30 20.20 32.77
C ILE A 96 -9.15 20.00 33.76
N ASP A 97 -9.16 18.88 34.47
CA ASP A 97 -8.02 18.46 35.27
C ASP A 97 -6.96 17.79 34.40
N ASP A 98 -5.74 17.68 34.92
CA ASP A 98 -4.59 17.15 34.16
C ASP A 98 -4.84 15.71 33.66
N GLU A 99 -5.66 14.94 34.38
CA GLU A 99 -6.01 13.56 34.02
C GLU A 99 -6.91 13.52 32.78
N LEU A 100 -7.97 14.35 32.75
CA LEU A 100 -8.87 14.45 31.61
C LEU A 100 -8.18 15.06 30.38
N GLU A 101 -7.25 16.01 30.56
CA GLU A 101 -6.44 16.52 29.44
C GLU A 101 -5.58 15.41 28.84
N ALA A 102 -4.93 14.61 29.69
CA ALA A 102 -4.10 13.49 29.25
C ALA A 102 -4.92 12.42 28.50
N ASP A 103 -6.12 12.11 28.98
CA ASP A 103 -7.02 11.14 28.35
C ASP A 103 -7.53 11.62 26.99
N ILE A 104 -7.87 12.90 26.85
CA ILE A 104 -8.26 13.49 25.55
C ILE A 104 -7.09 13.42 24.56
N ARG A 105 -5.87 13.80 24.98
CA ARG A 105 -4.67 13.71 24.14
C ARG A 105 -4.40 12.26 23.71
N ARG A 106 -4.57 11.29 24.61
CA ARG A 106 -4.41 9.86 24.32
C ARG A 106 -5.43 9.38 23.29
N ALA A 107 -6.71 9.71 23.47
CA ALA A 107 -7.76 9.36 22.52
C ALA A 107 -7.50 9.95 21.12
N CYS A 108 -7.02 11.20 21.04
CA CYS A 108 -6.64 11.82 19.77
C CYS A 108 -5.50 11.04 19.07
N ALA A 109 -4.49 10.64 19.83
CA ALA A 109 -3.34 9.90 19.32
C ALA A 109 -3.75 8.51 18.81
N GLU A 110 -4.62 7.80 19.53
CA GLU A 110 -5.14 6.50 19.11
C GLU A 110 -5.94 6.59 17.81
N VAL A 111 -6.80 7.61 17.66
CA VAL A 111 -7.54 7.85 16.41
C VAL A 111 -6.60 8.18 15.24
N ALA A 112 -5.57 9.01 15.48
CA ALA A 112 -4.57 9.32 14.47
C ALA A 112 -3.78 8.08 14.04
N TRP A 113 -3.41 7.23 15.00
CA TRP A 113 -2.74 5.96 14.77
C TRP A 113 -3.62 5.01 13.96
N MET A 114 -4.89 4.81 14.34
CA MET A 114 -5.86 3.99 13.60
C MET A 114 -5.96 4.44 12.14
N ARG A 115 -6.12 5.76 11.90
CA ARG A 115 -6.19 6.31 10.54
C ARG A 115 -4.91 6.02 9.74
N ALA A 116 -3.74 6.22 10.33
CA ALA A 116 -2.46 6.00 9.66
C ALA A 116 -2.27 4.51 9.29
N THR A 117 -2.60 3.61 10.20
CA THR A 117 -2.53 2.15 10.00
C THR A 117 -3.47 1.68 8.89
N LEU A 118 -4.71 2.20 8.84
CA LEU A 118 -5.67 1.87 7.79
C LEU A 118 -5.21 2.35 6.40
N ILE A 119 -4.71 3.59 6.31
CA ILE A 119 -4.16 4.14 5.05
C ILE A 119 -3.00 3.27 4.54
N GLU A 120 -2.15 2.80 5.45
CA GLU A 120 -1.01 1.94 5.11
C GLU A 120 -1.45 0.55 4.67
N ALA A 121 -2.39 -0.08 5.40
CA ALA A 121 -2.95 -1.37 5.04
C ALA A 121 -3.62 -1.35 3.66
N LEU A 122 -4.28 -0.24 3.30
CA LEU A 122 -4.88 -0.03 1.98
C LEU A 122 -3.88 0.38 0.89
N GLY A 123 -2.61 0.62 1.23
CA GLY A 123 -1.58 1.02 0.27
C GLY A 123 -1.80 2.42 -0.34
N LEU A 124 -2.52 3.31 0.36
CA LEU A 124 -2.87 4.65 -0.12
C LEU A 124 -1.73 5.68 0.06
N LYS A 125 -0.68 5.36 0.84
CA LYS A 125 0.58 6.12 0.93
C LYS A 125 1.35 6.02 -0.40
N GLY A 126 0.96 6.79 -1.41
CA GLY A 126 1.65 6.84 -2.71
C GLY A 126 0.88 7.45 -3.88
N LYS A 127 -0.44 7.66 -3.77
CA LYS A 127 -1.21 8.38 -4.79
C LYS A 127 -1.38 9.85 -4.41
N ARG A 128 -0.31 10.64 -4.56
CA ARG A 128 -0.50 12.06 -4.88
C ARG A 128 -0.78 12.12 -6.38
N GLN A 129 -2.05 12.33 -6.73
CA GLN A 129 -2.38 13.05 -7.97
C GLN A 129 -2.28 14.54 -7.68
#